data_AF-A0A7K2VYX0-F1
#
_entry.id   AF-A0A7K2VYX0-F1
#
_cell.length_a   1.000
_cell.length_b   1.000
_cell.length_c   1.000
_cell.angle_alpha   90.00
_cell.angle_beta   90.00
_cell.angle_gamma   90.00
#
_symmetry.space_group_name_H-M   'P 1'
#
loop_
_entity.id
_entity.type
_entity.pdbx_description
1 polymer ?
#
loop_
_entity_poly.entity_id
_entity_poly.type
_entity_poly.pdbx_seq_one_letter_code
_entity_poly.pdbx_strand_id
1 'polypeptide(L)'
;MHPMMKPALRRGWRDLNTVQFGMAPAHAMVLGPVDTATGSFLPLLDGTRGLPLLREEARRTGLPDGHVDALVESLSGAGLLDDATGGGPGAEALRAKAAVMDRLRPDLASLSLVARGPGEPVRRLAARRSSRVQIRGAGRVGVVLASLLAGAGVGEVEVRDTGRVEPWDVAPGGLPADSVGERREEAARRAVRAAAPDRPPRRQRASRRTRHADLPFSLVILAPRDGVDVHAPDPFAAEPLIAGGTPHLYSGVAEGTGIVGPFVLPGDTGCAGCLDRGRAERDETWPRLVAQWRSGRPPRVQACDLALASAVAGVTAGHALAFLDGDTPSSAGARWEASVPRLDWHARPVWAHPACGCGAAEKGKEEHIPEDGAGHETMAERRPSENLSSTTHAARLSGTWRAHV
;
A
#
# COMPACT_ATOMS: atom_id res chain seq x y z
N MET A 1 10.40 -9.86 24.78
CA MET A 1 9.06 -9.41 24.37
C MET A 1 8.38 -8.75 25.55
N HIS A 2 7.79 -7.58 25.29
CA HIS A 2 6.88 -6.88 26.17
C HIS A 2 5.48 -6.90 25.52
N PRO A 3 4.68 -7.94 25.78
CA PRO A 3 3.44 -8.16 25.06
C PRO A 3 2.41 -7.07 25.36
N MET A 4 1.76 -6.60 24.30
CA MET A 4 0.78 -5.52 24.35
C MET A 4 -0.42 -5.90 23.49
N MET A 5 -1.63 -5.84 24.06
CA MET A 5 -2.85 -5.96 23.26
C MET A 5 -2.91 -4.81 22.26
N LYS A 6 -3.24 -5.09 21.00
CA LYS A 6 -3.28 -4.07 19.95
C LYS A 6 -4.23 -2.93 20.32
N PRO A 7 -3.71 -1.71 20.60
CA PRO A 7 -4.51 -0.63 21.15
C PRO A 7 -5.50 -0.03 20.14
N ALA A 8 -5.29 -0.31 18.84
CA ALA A 8 -6.17 0.14 17.77
C ALA A 8 -7.53 -0.59 17.76
N LEU A 9 -7.64 -1.75 18.41
CA LEU A 9 -8.87 -2.54 18.46
C LEU A 9 -9.69 -2.17 19.69
N ARG A 10 -10.94 -1.73 19.45
CA ARG A 10 -11.94 -1.59 20.52
C ARG A 10 -12.25 -2.97 21.12
N ARG A 11 -12.50 -3.02 22.43
CA ARG A 11 -12.79 -4.27 23.14
C ARG A 11 -14.19 -4.23 23.71
N GLY A 12 -14.90 -5.35 23.68
CA GLY A 12 -16.22 -5.49 24.31
C GLY A 12 -16.55 -6.96 24.56
N TRP A 13 -17.22 -7.24 25.68
CA TRP A 13 -17.75 -8.56 25.97
C TRP A 13 -19.02 -8.80 25.16
N ARG A 14 -19.12 -9.94 24.47
CA ARG A 14 -20.34 -10.37 23.77
C ARG A 14 -21.30 -11.09 24.70
N ASP A 15 -20.74 -11.81 25.66
CA ASP A 15 -21.40 -12.57 26.71
C ASP A 15 -20.42 -12.74 27.89
N LEU A 16 -20.71 -13.65 28.82
CA LEU A 16 -19.91 -13.86 30.03
C LEU A 16 -18.53 -14.47 29.78
N ASN A 17 -18.27 -15.09 28.62
CA ASN A 17 -17.02 -15.80 28.35
C ASN A 17 -16.41 -15.47 26.98
N THR A 18 -16.96 -14.51 26.24
CA THR A 18 -16.49 -14.20 24.89
C THR A 18 -16.18 -12.72 24.74
N VAL A 19 -14.94 -12.41 24.34
CA VAL A 19 -14.46 -11.04 24.11
C VAL A 19 -14.34 -10.79 22.61
N GLN A 20 -14.89 -9.67 22.14
CA GLN A 20 -14.68 -9.17 20.79
C GLN A 20 -13.59 -8.08 20.79
N PHE A 21 -12.70 -8.17 19.81
CA PHE A 21 -11.71 -7.18 19.45
C PHE A 21 -12.07 -6.58 18.09
N GLY A 22 -12.11 -5.25 17.99
CA GLY A 22 -12.47 -4.55 16.76
C GLY A 22 -13.98 -4.38 16.57
N MET A 23 -14.34 -3.32 15.84
CA MET A 23 -15.74 -2.97 15.51
C MET A 23 -16.05 -3.11 14.02
N ALA A 24 -15.05 -2.93 13.14
CA ALA A 24 -15.22 -3.05 11.70
C ALA A 24 -15.04 -4.52 11.27
N PRO A 25 -15.92 -5.07 10.42
CA PRO A 25 -15.87 -6.48 10.03
C PRO A 25 -14.54 -6.94 9.44
N ALA A 26 -13.81 -6.05 8.76
CA ALA A 26 -12.50 -6.35 8.18
C ALA A 26 -11.42 -6.69 9.21
N HIS A 27 -11.57 -6.24 10.46
CA HIS A 27 -10.57 -6.40 11.53
C HIS A 27 -11.16 -6.97 12.83
N ALA A 28 -12.45 -7.26 12.86
CA ALA A 28 -13.11 -7.76 14.06
C ALA A 28 -12.78 -9.23 14.30
N MET A 29 -12.43 -9.57 15.53
CA MET A 29 -12.06 -10.91 15.98
C MET A 29 -12.79 -11.25 17.27
N VAL A 30 -13.02 -12.54 17.49
CA VAL A 30 -13.70 -13.05 18.68
C VAL A 30 -12.79 -14.06 19.38
N LEU A 31 -12.58 -13.83 20.67
CA LEU A 31 -11.79 -14.66 21.57
C LEU A 31 -12.74 -15.32 22.57
N GLY A 32 -12.75 -16.65 22.62
CA GLY A 32 -13.59 -17.38 23.56
C GLY A 32 -13.38 -18.89 23.50
N PRO A 33 -13.61 -19.61 24.61
CA PRO A 33 -14.03 -19.08 25.92
C PRO A 33 -12.88 -18.41 26.68
N VAL A 34 -13.18 -17.35 27.42
CA VAL A 34 -12.28 -16.59 28.30
C VAL A 34 -12.89 -16.62 29.70
N ASP A 35 -12.22 -17.30 30.63
CA ASP A 35 -12.63 -17.31 32.02
C ASP A 35 -12.32 -15.98 32.74
N THR A 36 -12.86 -15.79 33.95
CA THR A 36 -12.70 -14.56 34.73
C THR A 36 -11.23 -14.25 35.03
N ALA A 37 -10.41 -15.28 35.26
CA ALA A 37 -8.99 -15.11 35.59
C ALA A 37 -8.20 -14.60 34.37
N THR A 38 -8.39 -15.22 33.21
CA THR A 38 -7.81 -14.82 31.92
C THR A 38 -8.32 -13.44 31.51
N GLY A 39 -9.63 -13.18 31.66
CA GLY A 39 -10.22 -11.87 31.38
C GLY A 39 -9.64 -10.74 32.23
N SER A 40 -9.35 -11.01 33.50
CA SER A 40 -8.69 -10.07 34.43
C SER A 40 -7.20 -9.92 34.15
N PHE A 41 -6.57 -10.90 33.49
CA PHE A 41 -5.16 -10.89 33.11
C PHE A 41 -4.90 -10.10 31.80
N LEU A 42 -5.82 -10.13 30.84
CA LEU A 42 -5.68 -9.44 29.54
C LEU A 42 -5.25 -7.95 29.64
N PRO A 43 -5.74 -7.14 30.60
CA PRO A 43 -5.27 -5.75 30.78
C PRO A 43 -3.79 -5.61 31.16
N LEU A 44 -3.15 -6.64 31.73
CA LEU A 44 -1.73 -6.62 32.10
C LEU A 44 -0.79 -6.72 30.89
N LEU A 45 -1.32 -7.17 29.75
CA LEU A 45 -0.65 -7.15 28.44
C LEU A 45 -0.72 -5.74 27.85
N ASP A 46 -0.08 -4.78 28.52
CA ASP A 46 -0.06 -3.34 28.19
C ASP A 46 1.29 -2.88 27.59
N GLY A 47 2.24 -3.80 27.41
CA GLY A 47 3.59 -3.50 26.92
C GLY A 47 4.57 -2.96 27.97
N THR A 48 4.15 -2.77 29.23
CA THR A 48 5.04 -2.27 30.29
C THR A 48 5.84 -3.39 30.96
N ARG A 49 5.35 -4.64 30.90
CA ARG A 49 5.94 -5.81 31.56
C ARG A 49 6.47 -6.81 30.53
N GLY A 50 7.64 -7.37 30.81
CA GLY A 50 8.16 -8.52 30.06
C GLY A 50 7.54 -9.84 30.53
N LEU A 51 7.72 -10.91 29.74
CA LEU A 51 7.22 -12.26 30.06
C LEU A 51 7.59 -12.77 31.47
N PRO A 52 8.82 -12.55 32.01
CA PRO A 52 9.15 -13.02 33.36
C PRO A 52 8.23 -12.43 34.45
N LEU A 53 7.95 -11.13 34.39
CA LEU A 53 7.08 -10.44 35.35
C LEU A 53 5.62 -10.86 35.18
N LEU A 54 5.17 -11.09 33.95
CA LEU A 54 3.80 -11.56 33.68
C LEU A 54 3.56 -12.97 34.23
N ARG A 55 4.55 -13.86 34.14
CA ARG A 55 4.49 -15.20 34.74
C ARG A 55 4.44 -15.15 36.27
N GLU A 56 5.16 -14.21 36.89
CA GLU A 56 5.11 -14.00 38.34
C GLU A 56 3.72 -13.51 38.79
N GLU A 57 3.15 -12.53 38.09
CA GLU A 57 1.82 -12.00 38.39
C GLU A 57 0.73 -13.07 38.20
N ALA A 58 0.82 -13.86 37.13
CA ALA A 58 -0.10 -14.96 36.86
C ALA A 58 -0.15 -15.98 38.02
N ARG A 59 1.02 -16.37 38.56
CA ARG A 59 1.10 -17.24 39.74
C ARG A 59 0.46 -16.60 40.97
N ARG A 60 0.65 -15.29 41.19
CA ARG A 60 0.00 -14.56 42.29
C ARG A 60 -1.52 -14.52 42.17
N THR A 61 -2.04 -14.49 40.94
CA THR A 61 -3.48 -14.51 40.65
C THR A 61 -4.09 -15.92 40.57
N GLY A 62 -3.29 -16.97 40.74
CA GLY A 62 -3.75 -18.36 40.73
C GLY A 62 -3.96 -18.96 39.33
N LEU A 63 -3.34 -18.40 38.29
CA LEU A 63 -3.33 -18.99 36.97
C LEU A 63 -2.37 -20.19 36.91
N PRO A 64 -2.70 -21.27 36.17
CA PRO A 64 -1.81 -22.43 36.01
C PRO A 64 -0.45 -22.07 35.41
N ASP A 65 0.58 -22.84 35.77
CA ASP A 65 1.88 -22.75 35.13
C ASP A 65 1.76 -23.04 33.63
N GLY A 66 2.43 -22.24 32.79
CA GLY A 66 2.35 -22.32 31.33
C GLY A 66 1.15 -21.61 30.69
N HIS A 67 0.13 -21.22 31.47
CA HIS A 67 -1.07 -20.52 30.94
C HIS A 67 -0.73 -19.21 30.23
N VAL A 68 0.21 -18.43 30.80
CA VAL A 68 0.64 -17.15 30.20
C VAL A 68 1.30 -17.37 28.84
N ASP A 69 2.13 -18.40 28.72
CA ASP A 69 2.86 -18.67 27.49
C ASP A 69 1.91 -19.15 26.39
N ALA A 70 0.99 -20.06 26.72
CA ALA A 70 -0.08 -20.52 25.81
C ALA A 70 -1.01 -19.37 25.39
N LEU A 71 -1.40 -18.49 26.32
CA LEU A 71 -2.22 -17.31 26.03
C LEU A 71 -1.50 -16.35 25.09
N VAL A 72 -0.24 -16.03 25.37
CA VAL A 72 0.57 -15.14 24.51
C VAL A 72 0.77 -15.73 23.12
N GLU A 73 1.01 -17.04 23.03
CA GLU A 73 1.14 -17.75 21.76
C GLU A 73 -0.17 -17.70 20.96
N SER A 74 -1.30 -18.03 21.58
CA SER A 74 -2.62 -18.00 20.92
C SER A 74 -3.00 -16.58 20.48
N LEU A 75 -2.80 -15.57 21.33
CA LEU A 75 -3.04 -14.16 20.97
C LEU A 75 -2.11 -13.67 19.86
N SER A 76 -0.86 -14.12 19.84
CA SER A 76 0.09 -13.80 18.77
C SER A 76 -0.31 -14.47 17.45
N GLY A 77 -0.70 -15.74 17.48
CA GLY A 77 -1.21 -16.47 16.32
C GLY A 77 -2.51 -15.87 15.76
N ALA A 78 -3.37 -15.37 16.64
CA ALA A 78 -4.56 -14.60 16.28
C ALA A 78 -4.23 -13.17 15.79
N GLY A 79 -2.99 -12.69 15.96
CA GLY A 79 -2.62 -11.32 15.61
C GLY A 79 -3.32 -10.27 16.47
N LEU A 80 -3.65 -10.57 17.73
CA LEU A 80 -4.22 -9.64 18.70
C LEU A 80 -3.15 -8.97 19.58
N LEU A 81 -1.92 -9.46 19.50
CA LEU A 81 -0.79 -9.03 20.30
C LEU A 81 0.25 -8.27 19.46
N ASP A 82 0.92 -7.32 20.09
CA ASP A 82 2.10 -6.60 19.60
C ASP A 82 3.22 -6.65 20.65
N ASP A 83 4.43 -6.26 20.28
CA ASP A 83 5.59 -6.19 21.19
C ASP A 83 6.09 -4.75 21.30
N ALA A 84 5.90 -4.14 22.48
CA ALA A 84 6.32 -2.78 22.76
C ALA A 84 7.83 -2.56 22.57
N THR A 85 8.63 -3.62 22.68
CA THR A 85 10.10 -3.63 22.52
C THR A 85 10.58 -4.28 21.22
N GLY A 86 9.68 -4.86 20.41
CA GLY A 86 10.02 -5.65 19.23
C GLY A 86 10.45 -4.85 18.00
N GLY A 87 10.63 -5.52 16.86
CA GLY A 87 10.85 -4.86 15.56
C GLY A 87 12.30 -4.52 15.21
N GLY A 88 13.26 -4.83 16.07
CA GLY A 88 14.70 -4.76 15.79
C GLY A 88 15.32 -3.34 15.86
N PRO A 89 16.59 -3.18 15.47
CA PRO A 89 17.37 -1.96 15.69
C PRO A 89 16.77 -0.70 15.03
N GLY A 90 16.19 -0.84 13.83
CA GLY A 90 15.54 0.28 13.14
C GLY A 90 14.31 0.79 13.90
N ALA A 91 13.53 -0.13 14.49
CA ALA A 91 12.38 0.20 15.32
C ALA A 91 12.81 0.85 16.65
N GLU A 92 13.87 0.35 17.28
CA GLU A 92 14.46 0.94 18.49
C GLU A 92 14.92 2.38 18.23
N ALA A 93 15.67 2.61 17.15
CA ALA A 93 16.12 3.95 16.76
C ALA A 93 14.94 4.90 16.46
N LEU A 94 13.85 4.38 15.91
CA LEU A 94 12.64 5.16 15.66
C LEU A 94 11.90 5.50 16.98
N ARG A 95 11.77 4.54 17.90
CA ARG A 95 11.16 4.77 19.23
C ARG A 95 11.91 5.81 20.05
N ALA A 96 13.24 5.89 19.92
CA ALA A 96 14.04 6.91 20.58
C ALA A 96 13.66 8.35 20.17
N LYS A 97 12.91 8.54 19.07
CA LYS A 97 12.42 9.84 18.60
C LYS A 97 10.95 10.06 19.00
N ALA A 98 10.71 10.44 20.25
CA ALA A 98 9.35 10.59 20.79
C ALA A 98 8.40 11.47 19.93
N ALA A 99 8.80 12.70 19.60
CA ALA A 99 7.97 13.61 18.79
C ALA A 99 7.63 13.06 17.40
N VAL A 100 8.51 12.23 16.87
CA VAL A 100 8.33 11.57 15.59
C VAL A 100 7.32 10.43 15.70
N MET A 101 7.43 9.63 16.76
CA MET A 101 6.47 8.60 17.10
C MET A 101 5.07 9.17 17.35
N ASP A 102 4.98 10.32 18.03
CA ASP A 102 3.70 10.98 18.28
C ASP A 102 2.99 11.35 16.97
N ARG A 103 3.72 11.88 15.98
CA ARG A 103 3.17 12.19 14.64
C ARG A 103 2.76 10.95 13.85
N LEU A 104 3.49 9.84 13.99
CA LEU A 104 3.23 8.58 13.27
C LEU A 104 2.34 7.60 14.04
N ARG A 105 1.84 7.98 15.21
CA ARG A 105 1.02 7.10 16.05
C ARG A 105 -0.23 6.58 15.31
N PRO A 106 -0.96 7.37 14.51
CA PRO A 106 -2.08 6.87 13.71
C PRO A 106 -1.66 5.84 12.67
N ASP A 107 -0.57 6.09 11.94
CA ASP A 107 -0.02 5.15 10.94
C ASP A 107 0.43 3.84 11.59
N LEU A 108 1.11 3.90 12.75
CA LEU A 108 1.50 2.72 13.50
C LEU A 108 0.28 1.93 13.99
N ALA A 109 -0.76 2.63 14.47
CA ALA A 109 -2.01 1.99 14.89
C ALA A 109 -2.69 1.27 13.71
N SER A 110 -2.75 1.89 12.53
CA SER A 110 -3.28 1.26 11.32
C SER A 110 -2.43 0.06 10.87
N LEU A 111 -1.10 0.18 10.90
CA LEU A 111 -0.19 -0.94 10.62
C LEU A 111 -0.43 -2.11 11.58
N SER A 112 -0.74 -1.85 12.86
CA SER A 112 -1.07 -2.91 13.81
C SER A 112 -2.33 -3.69 13.43
N LEU A 113 -3.24 -3.14 12.63
CA LEU A 113 -4.45 -3.85 12.18
C LEU A 113 -4.18 -4.84 11.03
N VAL A 114 -3.07 -4.68 10.31
CA VAL A 114 -2.74 -5.49 9.12
C VAL A 114 -1.53 -6.40 9.34
N ALA A 115 -0.54 -5.96 10.12
CA ALA A 115 0.61 -6.76 10.50
C ALA A 115 0.25 -7.73 11.62
N ARG A 116 0.51 -9.03 11.41
CA ARG A 116 0.10 -10.09 12.35
C ARG A 116 1.14 -10.37 13.43
N GLY A 117 2.42 -10.23 13.10
CA GLY A 117 3.51 -10.57 14.01
C GLY A 117 3.77 -9.51 15.08
N PRO A 118 4.09 -9.89 16.33
CA PRO A 118 4.55 -8.95 17.34
C PRO A 118 5.79 -8.17 16.89
N GLY A 119 5.76 -6.84 17.02
CA GLY A 119 6.83 -5.94 16.60
C GLY A 119 6.94 -5.73 15.08
N GLU A 120 6.12 -6.39 14.28
CA GLU A 120 6.04 -6.17 12.83
C GLU A 120 5.56 -4.75 12.45
N PRO A 121 4.55 -4.14 13.11
CA PRO A 121 4.05 -2.81 12.71
C PRO A 121 5.14 -1.74 12.73
N VAL A 122 5.88 -1.66 13.82
CA VAL A 122 6.98 -0.69 13.98
C VAL A 122 8.18 -1.03 13.10
N ARG A 123 8.40 -2.32 12.79
CA ARG A 123 9.42 -2.76 11.83
C ARG A 123 9.11 -2.28 10.41
N ARG A 124 7.86 -2.44 9.96
CA ARG A 124 7.38 -1.90 8.67
C ARG A 124 7.53 -0.38 8.62
N LEU A 125 7.14 0.32 9.68
CA LEU A 125 7.31 1.77 9.79
C LEU A 125 8.80 2.21 9.74
N ALA A 126 9.70 1.46 10.37
CA ALA A 126 11.15 1.69 10.28
C ALA A 126 11.72 1.34 8.89
N ALA A 127 11.15 0.35 8.19
CA ALA A 127 11.51 0.04 6.81
C ALA A 127 11.09 1.18 5.86
N ARG A 128 9.85 1.69 5.97
CA ARG A 128 9.36 2.86 5.21
C ARG A 128 10.29 4.07 5.34
N ARG A 129 10.83 4.31 6.54
CA ARG A 129 11.82 5.36 6.83
C ARG A 129 13.13 5.24 6.06
N SER A 130 13.44 4.06 5.56
CA SER A 130 14.64 3.77 4.79
C SER A 130 14.36 3.77 3.28
N SER A 131 13.09 3.78 2.87
CA SER A 131 12.66 3.77 1.47
C SER A 131 12.82 5.14 0.81
N ARG A 132 13.04 5.11 -0.52
CA ARG A 132 13.08 6.31 -1.37
C ARG A 132 12.02 6.20 -2.45
N VAL A 133 11.20 7.23 -2.60
CA VAL A 133 10.17 7.30 -3.63
C VAL A 133 10.40 8.53 -4.49
N GLN A 134 10.33 8.36 -5.81
CA GLN A 134 10.30 9.47 -6.76
C GLN A 134 8.88 9.65 -7.29
N ILE A 135 8.41 10.89 -7.35
CA ILE A 135 7.16 11.26 -8.01
C ILE A 135 7.51 12.14 -9.21
N ARG A 136 7.10 11.74 -10.40
CA ARG A 136 7.29 12.47 -11.65
C ARG A 136 5.98 13.17 -12.01
N GLY A 137 5.91 14.46 -11.71
CA GLY A 137 4.71 15.27 -11.84
C GLY A 137 4.37 16.01 -10.54
N ALA A 138 4.34 17.33 -10.58
CA ALA A 138 4.00 18.23 -9.48
C ALA A 138 2.68 18.99 -9.74
N GLY A 139 1.68 18.27 -10.24
CA GLY A 139 0.30 18.76 -10.30
C GLY A 139 -0.48 18.53 -9.00
N ARG A 140 -1.80 18.74 -9.06
CA ARG A 140 -2.72 18.54 -7.92
C ARG A 140 -2.68 17.14 -7.31
N VAL A 141 -2.51 16.09 -8.12
CA VAL A 141 -2.34 14.72 -7.62
C VAL A 141 -0.95 14.52 -7.03
N GLY A 142 0.10 14.88 -7.79
CA GLY A 142 1.49 14.53 -7.46
C GLY A 142 2.00 15.15 -6.17
N VAL A 143 1.72 16.43 -5.89
CA VAL A 143 2.21 17.07 -4.66
C VAL A 143 1.41 16.64 -3.43
N VAL A 144 0.09 16.44 -3.56
CA VAL A 144 -0.74 15.87 -2.48
C VAL A 144 -0.24 14.47 -2.13
N LEU A 145 -0.01 13.62 -3.13
CA LEU A 145 0.59 12.30 -2.95
C LEU A 145 1.95 12.36 -2.27
N ALA A 146 2.83 13.28 -2.69
CA ALA A 146 4.15 13.45 -2.11
C ALA A 146 4.07 13.81 -0.62
N SER A 147 3.18 14.73 -0.26
CA SER A 147 2.92 15.10 1.12
C SER A 147 2.36 13.94 1.93
N LEU A 148 1.44 13.14 1.37
CA LEU A 148 0.88 11.95 2.03
C LEU A 148 1.98 10.91 2.34
N LEU A 149 2.82 10.58 1.36
CA LEU A 149 3.91 9.62 1.56
C LEU A 149 4.93 10.12 2.60
N ALA A 150 5.29 11.40 2.51
CA ALA A 150 6.20 12.02 3.47
C ALA A 150 5.61 12.02 4.89
N GLY A 151 4.34 12.39 5.03
CA GLY A 151 3.60 12.38 6.30
C GLY A 151 3.49 10.98 6.91
N ALA A 152 3.25 9.96 6.07
CA ALA A 152 3.17 8.55 6.46
C ALA A 152 4.53 7.90 6.81
N GLY A 153 5.61 8.70 6.81
CA GLY A 153 6.93 8.29 7.31
C GLY A 153 7.88 7.71 6.26
N VAL A 154 7.59 7.85 4.96
CA VAL A 154 8.56 7.50 3.91
C VAL A 154 9.82 8.36 4.04
N GLY A 155 10.98 7.72 4.02
CA GLY A 155 12.26 8.34 4.35
C GLY A 155 12.67 9.49 3.44
N GLU A 156 12.51 9.29 2.13
CA GLU A 156 12.86 10.28 1.12
C GLU A 156 11.81 10.28 0.02
N VAL A 157 11.16 11.43 -0.19
CA VAL A 157 10.21 11.65 -1.28
C VAL A 157 10.75 12.75 -2.19
N GLU A 158 11.15 12.37 -3.39
CA GLU A 158 11.68 13.28 -4.41
C GLU A 158 10.59 13.59 -5.43
N VAL A 159 10.23 14.86 -5.58
CA VAL A 159 9.30 15.30 -6.64
C VAL A 159 10.11 15.90 -7.78
N ARG A 160 9.88 15.41 -9.01
CA ARG A 160 10.45 15.95 -10.24
C ARG A 160 9.34 16.49 -11.13
N ASP A 161 9.50 17.74 -11.54
CA ASP A 161 8.59 18.40 -12.46
C ASP A 161 9.28 19.62 -13.10
N THR A 162 8.71 20.13 -14.18
CA THR A 162 9.22 21.31 -14.89
C THR A 162 8.17 22.42 -14.93
N GLY A 163 8.66 23.67 -14.98
CA GLY A 163 7.79 24.85 -15.04
C GLY A 163 7.44 25.43 -13.68
N ARG A 164 6.39 26.26 -13.67
CA ARG A 164 6.00 27.11 -12.55
C ARG A 164 4.60 26.79 -12.05
N VAL A 165 4.36 27.03 -10.76
CA VAL A 165 3.05 26.82 -10.15
C VAL A 165 2.06 27.79 -10.78
N GLU A 166 0.98 27.25 -11.34
CA GLU A 166 -0.13 28.02 -11.88
C GLU A 166 -1.25 28.20 -10.83
N PRO A 167 -2.13 29.20 -10.95
CA PRO A 167 -3.23 29.41 -9.99
C PRO A 167 -4.13 28.18 -9.77
N TRP A 168 -4.33 27.35 -10.80
CA TRP A 168 -5.12 26.12 -10.74
C TRP A 168 -4.36 24.88 -10.25
N ASP A 169 -3.05 24.99 -9.98
CA ASP A 169 -2.25 23.91 -9.39
C ASP A 169 -2.42 23.85 -7.86
N VAL A 170 -3.01 24.89 -7.24
CA VAL A 170 -3.22 24.99 -5.79
C VAL A 170 -4.13 23.88 -5.28
N ALA A 171 -3.71 23.21 -4.20
CA ALA A 171 -4.47 22.12 -3.58
C ALA A 171 -4.18 22.00 -2.08
N PRO A 172 -5.18 21.61 -1.25
CA PRO A 172 -4.96 21.30 0.16
C PRO A 172 -4.02 20.09 0.28
N GLY A 173 -3.02 20.18 1.16
CA GLY A 173 -1.96 19.17 1.26
C GLY A 173 -1.02 19.12 0.04
N GLY A 174 -1.25 19.95 -0.98
CA GLY A 174 -0.45 20.08 -2.19
C GLY A 174 0.32 21.39 -2.23
N LEU A 175 0.27 22.06 -3.39
CA LEU A 175 0.89 23.38 -3.57
C LEU A 175 0.03 24.47 -2.91
N PRO A 176 0.59 25.30 -2.02
CA PRO A 176 -0.14 26.40 -1.40
C PRO A 176 -0.27 27.61 -2.33
N ALA A 177 -1.26 28.48 -2.08
CA ALA A 177 -1.56 29.64 -2.93
C ALA A 177 -0.42 30.67 -3.01
N ASP A 178 0.38 30.80 -1.95
CA ASP A 178 1.56 31.67 -1.90
C ASP A 178 2.70 31.20 -2.83
N SER A 179 2.66 29.95 -3.30
CA SER A 179 3.68 29.40 -4.20
C SER A 179 3.43 29.67 -5.68
N VAL A 180 2.33 30.33 -6.05
CA VAL A 180 2.01 30.66 -7.44
C VAL A 180 3.16 31.48 -8.06
N GLY A 181 3.63 31.04 -9.24
CA GLY A 181 4.78 31.63 -9.92
C GLY A 181 6.15 31.06 -9.50
N GLU A 182 6.26 30.34 -8.39
CA GLU A 182 7.49 29.63 -8.01
C GLU A 182 7.77 28.44 -8.93
N ARG A 183 9.00 27.92 -8.91
CA ARG A 183 9.30 26.65 -9.58
C ARG A 183 8.54 25.53 -8.88
N ARG A 184 7.79 24.72 -9.63
CA ARG A 184 6.97 23.63 -9.04
C ARG A 184 7.79 22.68 -8.18
N GLU A 185 8.99 22.33 -8.64
CA GLU A 185 9.89 21.44 -7.90
C GLU A 185 10.28 22.03 -6.53
N GLU A 186 10.53 23.33 -6.43
CA GLU A 186 10.92 24.00 -5.17
C GLU A 186 9.74 24.08 -4.20
N ALA A 187 8.57 24.46 -4.72
CA ALA A 187 7.32 24.51 -3.94
C ALA A 187 6.90 23.10 -3.45
N ALA A 188 6.98 22.09 -4.31
CA ALA A 188 6.71 20.71 -3.94
C ALA A 188 7.69 20.20 -2.87
N ARG A 189 8.99 20.51 -3.00
CA ARG A 189 9.99 20.18 -1.96
C ARG A 189 9.69 20.88 -0.63
N ARG A 190 9.15 22.10 -0.62
CA ARG A 190 8.67 22.75 0.62
C ARG A 190 7.48 22.00 1.22
N ALA A 191 6.49 21.64 0.42
CA ALA A 191 5.31 20.89 0.86
C ALA A 191 5.69 19.54 1.48
N VAL A 192 6.55 18.76 0.81
CA VAL A 192 7.09 17.48 1.31
C VAL A 192 7.79 17.66 2.66
N ARG A 193 8.65 18.69 2.79
CA ARG A 193 9.35 18.95 4.06
C ARG A 193 8.41 19.36 5.19
N ALA A 194 7.36 20.11 4.88
CA ALA A 194 6.36 20.50 5.87
C ALA A 194 5.52 19.30 6.34
N ALA A 195 5.20 18.38 5.43
CA ALA A 195 4.44 17.18 5.73
C ALA A 195 5.25 16.14 6.53
N ALA A 196 6.56 16.01 6.27
CA ALA A 196 7.39 14.99 6.87
C ALA A 196 7.45 15.08 8.42
N PRO A 197 7.38 13.94 9.15
CA PRO A 197 7.47 13.88 10.61
C PRO A 197 8.85 14.22 11.17
N ASP A 198 9.91 14.07 10.38
CA ASP A 198 11.29 14.42 10.70
C ASP A 198 12.03 14.78 9.41
N ARG A 199 13.25 15.31 9.54
CA ARG A 199 14.16 15.43 8.39
C ARG A 199 14.52 14.04 7.85
N PRO A 200 14.77 13.92 6.54
CA PRO A 200 15.28 12.69 5.95
C PRO A 200 16.52 12.20 6.71
N PRO A 201 16.69 10.88 6.91
CA PRO A 201 17.88 10.34 7.56
C PRO A 201 19.15 10.90 6.93
N ARG A 202 20.02 11.52 7.74
CA ARG A 202 21.33 11.95 7.26
C ARG A 202 22.10 10.72 6.84
N ARG A 203 22.24 10.51 5.53
CA ARG A 203 23.21 9.54 5.01
C ARG A 203 24.58 10.00 5.50
N GLN A 204 25.28 9.14 6.25
CA GLN A 204 26.71 9.34 6.48
C GLN A 204 27.32 9.60 5.11
N ARG A 205 28.12 10.67 5.00
CA ARG A 205 28.77 11.13 3.77
C ARG A 205 29.70 10.02 3.22
N ALA A 206 29.14 8.97 2.64
CA ALA A 206 29.84 8.00 1.83
C ALA A 206 30.19 8.71 0.52
N SER A 207 31.30 9.45 0.57
CA SER A 207 31.93 10.19 -0.53
C SER A 207 31.03 11.20 -1.26
N ARG A 208 31.40 12.48 -1.21
CA ARG A 208 30.93 13.52 -2.14
C ARG A 208 31.39 13.28 -3.61
N ARG A 209 31.68 12.03 -3.99
CA ARG A 209 32.24 11.63 -5.30
C ARG A 209 31.34 10.66 -6.07
N THR A 210 30.42 9.96 -5.42
CA THR A 210 29.29 9.31 -6.08
C THR A 210 28.12 10.30 -6.05
N ARG A 211 27.62 10.68 -7.23
CA ARG A 211 26.53 11.65 -7.34
C ARG A 211 25.30 11.08 -6.61
N HIS A 212 24.37 11.94 -6.24
CA HIS A 212 23.01 11.60 -5.77
C HIS A 212 22.21 10.61 -6.68
N ALA A 213 22.83 10.07 -7.74
CA ALA A 213 22.27 9.30 -8.83
C ALA A 213 22.42 7.77 -8.70
N ASP A 214 23.18 7.24 -7.73
CA ASP A 214 23.63 5.83 -7.78
C ASP A 214 22.79 4.83 -6.97
N LEU A 215 21.76 5.26 -6.23
CA LEU A 215 20.88 4.32 -5.52
C LEU A 215 19.49 4.29 -6.15
N PRO A 216 18.96 3.10 -6.51
CA PRO A 216 17.64 2.99 -7.11
C PRO A 216 16.56 3.47 -6.13
N PHE A 217 15.48 4.00 -6.67
CA PHE A 217 14.27 4.28 -5.89
C PHE A 217 13.58 2.97 -5.56
N SER A 218 13.01 2.86 -4.35
CA SER A 218 12.15 1.74 -3.98
C SER A 218 10.88 1.72 -4.85
N LEU A 219 10.41 2.89 -5.27
CA LEU A 219 9.22 3.06 -6.11
C LEU A 219 9.32 4.37 -6.90
N VAL A 220 8.91 4.35 -8.16
CA VAL A 220 8.71 5.57 -8.98
C VAL A 220 7.24 5.72 -9.31
N ILE A 221 6.65 6.88 -9.02
CA ILE A 221 5.25 7.17 -9.32
C ILE A 221 5.18 8.21 -10.45
N LEU A 222 4.53 7.83 -11.54
CA LEU A 222 4.29 8.67 -12.71
C LEU A 222 2.93 9.34 -12.53
N ALA A 223 2.95 10.65 -12.25
CA ALA A 223 1.77 11.47 -12.01
C ALA A 223 1.68 12.63 -13.02
N PRO A 224 1.63 12.34 -14.33
CA PRO A 224 1.68 13.37 -15.36
C PRO A 224 0.51 14.35 -15.22
N ARG A 225 0.76 15.61 -15.62
CA ARG A 225 -0.26 16.68 -15.57
C ARG A 225 -1.19 16.64 -16.78
N ASP A 226 -0.74 16.04 -17.89
CA ASP A 226 -1.56 15.86 -19.08
C ASP A 226 -2.44 14.61 -18.91
N GLY A 227 -3.75 14.77 -19.10
CA GLY A 227 -4.70 13.68 -19.02
C GLY A 227 -4.46 12.58 -20.07
N VAL A 228 -3.87 12.92 -21.22
CA VAL A 228 -3.52 11.93 -22.25
C VAL A 228 -2.44 10.99 -21.73
N ASP A 229 -1.43 11.50 -21.03
CA ASP A 229 -0.34 10.68 -20.46
C ASP A 229 -0.80 9.83 -19.27
N VAL A 230 -1.90 10.21 -18.60
CA VAL A 230 -2.55 9.36 -17.60
C VAL A 230 -3.34 8.25 -18.30
N HIS A 231 -4.17 8.62 -19.27
CA HIS A 231 -5.09 7.70 -19.94
C HIS A 231 -4.34 6.69 -20.81
N ALA A 232 -3.39 7.15 -21.62
CA ALA A 232 -2.55 6.41 -22.56
C ALA A 232 -1.07 6.72 -22.27
N PRO A 233 -0.50 6.16 -21.19
CA PRO A 233 0.88 6.42 -20.79
C PRO A 233 1.85 6.00 -21.89
N ASP A 234 2.86 6.83 -22.14
CA ASP A 234 3.88 6.54 -23.13
C ASP A 234 4.75 5.34 -22.70
N PRO A 235 4.74 4.22 -23.45
CA PRO A 235 5.55 3.05 -23.10
C PRO A 235 7.04 3.35 -23.02
N PHE A 236 7.55 4.30 -23.83
CA PHE A 236 8.97 4.66 -23.86
C PHE A 236 9.41 5.43 -22.61
N ALA A 237 8.53 6.24 -22.01
CA ALA A 237 8.83 6.97 -20.78
C ALA A 237 9.13 6.03 -19.59
N ALA A 238 8.66 4.78 -19.66
CA ALA A 238 8.86 3.75 -18.65
C ALA A 238 9.98 2.77 -18.96
N GLU A 239 10.56 2.80 -20.16
CA GLU A 239 11.60 1.87 -20.61
C GLU A 239 12.80 1.80 -19.65
N PRO A 240 13.35 2.92 -19.13
CA PRO A 240 14.44 2.86 -18.16
C PRO A 240 14.03 2.21 -16.83
N LEU A 241 12.75 2.32 -16.44
CA LEU A 241 12.22 1.72 -15.22
C LEU A 241 12.02 0.22 -15.39
N ILE A 242 11.58 -0.21 -16.57
CA ILE A 242 11.46 -1.62 -16.94
C ILE A 242 12.85 -2.26 -17.01
N ALA A 243 13.78 -1.67 -17.77
CA ALA A 243 15.14 -2.19 -17.94
C ALA A 243 15.92 -2.23 -16.60
N GLY A 244 15.69 -1.25 -15.73
CA GLY A 244 16.29 -1.19 -14.41
C GLY A 244 15.56 -1.99 -13.32
N GLY A 245 14.52 -2.75 -13.66
CA GLY A 245 13.73 -3.53 -12.69
C GLY A 245 13.08 -2.68 -11.59
N THR A 246 12.85 -1.39 -11.84
CA THR A 246 12.34 -0.44 -10.85
C THR A 246 10.80 -0.51 -10.80
N PRO A 247 10.20 -0.88 -9.65
CA PRO A 247 8.76 -0.83 -9.46
C PRO A 247 8.22 0.57 -9.73
N HIS A 248 7.10 0.66 -10.45
CA HIS A 248 6.51 1.96 -10.75
C HIS A 248 4.98 1.92 -10.82
N LEU A 249 4.36 3.06 -10.53
CA LEU A 249 2.91 3.22 -10.46
C LEU A 249 2.48 4.43 -11.28
N TYR A 250 1.44 4.28 -12.09
CA TYR A 250 0.80 5.40 -12.78
C TYR A 250 -0.35 5.95 -11.95
N SER A 251 -0.53 7.27 -11.96
CA SER A 251 -1.60 7.94 -11.25
C SER A 251 -1.97 9.24 -11.93
N GLY A 252 -3.24 9.62 -11.92
CA GLY A 252 -3.64 10.94 -12.39
C GLY A 252 -5.12 11.04 -12.71
N VAL A 253 -5.47 12.10 -13.43
CA VAL A 253 -6.84 12.36 -13.86
C VAL A 253 -6.86 12.63 -15.36
N ALA A 254 -7.77 11.98 -16.07
CA ALA A 254 -8.07 12.23 -17.47
C ALA A 254 -9.57 12.54 -17.61
N GLU A 255 -9.92 13.73 -18.11
CA GLU A 255 -11.32 14.13 -18.39
C GLU A 255 -12.30 13.87 -17.23
N GLY A 256 -11.91 14.15 -15.98
CA GLY A 256 -12.75 13.89 -14.79
C GLY A 256 -12.81 12.41 -14.35
N THR A 257 -11.98 11.55 -14.93
CA THR A 257 -11.77 10.16 -14.49
C THR A 257 -10.43 10.03 -13.78
N GLY A 258 -10.47 9.66 -12.51
CA GLY A 258 -9.30 9.33 -11.71
C GLY A 258 -8.80 7.93 -12.05
N ILE A 259 -7.49 7.79 -12.19
CA ILE A 259 -6.83 6.54 -12.57
C ILE A 259 -5.68 6.29 -11.60
N VAL A 260 -5.63 5.09 -11.00
CA VAL A 260 -4.53 4.59 -10.19
C VAL A 260 -4.12 3.23 -10.75
N GLY A 261 -2.98 3.18 -11.42
CA GLY A 261 -2.42 1.96 -11.99
C GLY A 261 -2.15 2.04 -13.50
N PRO A 262 -1.55 0.98 -14.07
CA PRO A 262 -1.12 -0.22 -13.38
C PRO A 262 0.01 0.07 -12.38
N PHE A 263 0.04 -0.68 -11.28
CA PHE A 263 1.25 -0.85 -10.49
C PHE A 263 2.08 -1.92 -11.21
N VAL A 264 3.23 -1.52 -11.71
CA VAL A 264 4.11 -2.33 -12.53
C VAL A 264 5.27 -2.82 -11.68
N LEU A 265 5.29 -4.12 -11.47
CA LEU A 265 6.43 -4.94 -11.12
C LEU A 265 7.04 -5.45 -12.44
N PRO A 266 8.21 -4.93 -12.88
CA PRO A 266 8.81 -5.32 -14.15
C PRO A 266 9.04 -6.83 -14.23
N GLY A 267 8.63 -7.46 -15.33
CA GLY A 267 8.70 -8.92 -15.50
C GLY A 267 7.56 -9.72 -14.87
N ASP A 268 6.76 -9.13 -13.97
CA ASP A 268 5.69 -9.86 -13.25
C ASP A 268 4.28 -9.39 -13.62
N THR A 269 4.11 -8.10 -13.93
CA THR A 269 2.78 -7.50 -14.13
C THR A 269 2.69 -6.73 -15.45
N GLY A 270 1.48 -6.57 -15.99
CA GLY A 270 1.25 -5.82 -17.21
C GLY A 270 1.69 -4.35 -17.10
N CYS A 271 2.50 -3.89 -18.05
CA CYS A 271 3.04 -2.53 -18.09
C CYS A 271 2.22 -1.59 -19.01
N ALA A 272 2.65 -0.33 -19.14
CA ALA A 272 2.06 0.63 -20.08
C ALA A 272 2.07 0.12 -21.54
N GLY A 273 3.14 -0.57 -21.96
CA GLY A 273 3.20 -1.19 -23.29
C GLY A 273 2.23 -2.36 -23.48
N CYS A 274 1.95 -3.14 -22.42
CA CYS A 274 0.92 -4.18 -22.48
C CYS A 274 -0.48 -3.56 -22.63
N LEU A 275 -0.74 -2.49 -21.87
CA LEU A 275 -1.99 -1.75 -21.96
C LEU A 275 -2.20 -1.17 -23.37
N ASP A 276 -1.19 -0.50 -23.92
CA ASP A 276 -1.27 0.14 -25.23
C ASP A 276 -1.52 -0.87 -26.35
N ARG A 277 -0.75 -1.97 -26.38
CA ARG A 277 -0.96 -3.05 -27.36
C ARG A 277 -2.33 -3.70 -27.23
N GLY A 278 -2.75 -4.02 -26.01
CA GLY A 278 -4.07 -4.59 -25.77
C GLY A 278 -5.22 -3.65 -26.14
N ARG A 279 -5.00 -2.34 -26.23
CA ARG A 279 -5.97 -1.38 -26.78
C ARG A 279 -5.90 -1.32 -28.30
N ALA A 280 -4.70 -1.32 -28.88
CA ALA A 280 -4.50 -1.37 -30.33
C ALA A 280 -5.09 -2.65 -30.98
N GLU A 281 -5.07 -3.79 -30.28
CA GLU A 281 -5.74 -5.02 -30.74
C GLU A 281 -7.27 -4.92 -30.70
N ARG A 282 -7.83 -4.14 -29.76
CA ARG A 282 -9.27 -3.96 -29.60
C ARG A 282 -9.84 -2.85 -30.49
N ASP A 283 -9.02 -1.88 -30.84
CA ASP A 283 -9.37 -0.73 -31.67
C ASP A 283 -8.20 -0.39 -32.60
N GLU A 284 -8.34 -0.74 -33.87
CA GLU A 284 -7.32 -0.50 -34.90
C GLU A 284 -6.97 1.00 -35.06
N THR A 285 -7.90 1.89 -34.70
CA THR A 285 -7.69 3.34 -34.79
C THR A 285 -7.01 3.93 -33.55
N TRP A 286 -6.84 3.14 -32.48
CA TRP A 286 -6.27 3.57 -31.22
C TRP A 286 -4.93 4.31 -31.35
N PRO A 287 -3.91 3.79 -32.07
CA PRO A 287 -2.63 4.50 -32.21
C PRO A 287 -2.78 5.86 -32.88
N ARG A 288 -3.69 5.97 -33.85
CA ARG A 288 -3.98 7.22 -34.56
C ARG A 288 -4.67 8.24 -33.65
N LEU A 289 -5.56 7.80 -32.76
CA LEU A 289 -6.23 8.68 -31.78
C LEU A 289 -5.24 9.20 -30.75
N VAL A 290 -4.41 8.33 -30.16
CA VAL A 290 -3.38 8.74 -29.19
C VAL A 290 -2.42 9.75 -29.81
N ALA A 291 -1.98 9.53 -31.05
CA ALA A 291 -1.12 10.47 -31.77
C ALA A 291 -1.79 11.84 -31.99
N GLN A 292 -3.09 11.86 -32.34
CA GLN A 292 -3.85 13.10 -32.49
C GLN A 292 -3.98 13.85 -31.16
N TRP A 293 -4.31 13.16 -30.06
CA TRP A 293 -4.44 13.79 -28.74
C TRP A 293 -3.12 14.38 -28.25
N ARG A 294 -1.99 13.68 -28.45
CA ARG A 294 -0.65 14.19 -28.09
C ARG A 294 -0.16 15.34 -28.97
N SER A 295 -0.57 15.36 -30.24
CA SER A 295 -0.20 16.44 -31.18
C SER A 295 -1.10 17.67 -31.05
N GLY A 296 -2.31 17.48 -30.52
CA GLY A 296 -3.26 18.55 -30.27
C GLY A 296 -2.76 19.52 -29.21
N ARG A 297 -3.27 20.75 -29.24
CA ARG A 297 -2.99 21.72 -28.18
C ARG A 297 -3.79 21.31 -26.93
N PRO A 298 -3.16 20.97 -25.80
CA PRO A 298 -3.89 20.60 -24.61
C PRO A 298 -4.70 21.81 -24.11
N PRO A 299 -5.88 21.58 -23.49
CA PRO A 299 -6.63 22.65 -22.85
C PRO A 299 -5.76 23.29 -21.76
N ARG A 300 -5.86 24.62 -21.61
CA ARG A 300 -5.08 25.35 -20.60
C ARG A 300 -5.39 24.88 -19.18
N VAL A 301 -6.62 24.42 -18.94
CA VAL A 301 -7.09 23.92 -17.65
C VAL A 301 -7.67 22.53 -17.85
N GLN A 302 -7.15 21.57 -17.08
CA GLN A 302 -7.59 20.18 -17.09
C GLN A 302 -8.79 19.97 -16.14
N ALA A 303 -9.75 19.13 -16.54
CA ALA A 303 -10.86 18.69 -15.72
C ALA A 303 -10.37 17.74 -14.62
N CYS A 304 -9.93 18.32 -13.50
CA CYS A 304 -9.32 17.62 -12.37
C CYS A 304 -9.69 18.35 -11.08
N ASP A 305 -10.94 18.24 -10.61
CA ASP A 305 -11.33 18.93 -9.39
C ASP A 305 -10.54 18.43 -8.16
N LEU A 306 -10.61 19.20 -7.06
CA LEU A 306 -9.84 18.92 -5.85
C LEU A 306 -10.26 17.62 -5.15
N ALA A 307 -11.53 17.25 -5.20
CA ALA A 307 -12.03 16.05 -4.53
C ALA A 307 -11.52 14.80 -5.25
N LEU A 308 -11.65 14.75 -6.58
CA LEU A 308 -11.12 13.69 -7.40
C LEU A 308 -9.60 13.61 -7.29
N ALA A 309 -8.88 14.74 -7.38
CA ALA A 309 -7.43 14.75 -7.27
C ALA A 309 -6.94 14.22 -5.91
N SER A 310 -7.62 14.59 -4.82
CA SER A 310 -7.30 14.11 -3.47
C SER A 310 -7.63 12.64 -3.30
N ALA A 311 -8.75 12.16 -3.86
CA ALA A 311 -9.12 10.75 -3.85
C ALA A 311 -8.09 9.89 -4.59
N VAL A 312 -7.69 10.31 -5.81
CA VAL A 312 -6.64 9.66 -6.59
C VAL A 312 -5.32 9.63 -5.82
N ALA A 313 -4.90 10.78 -5.25
CA ALA A 313 -3.67 10.85 -4.45
C ALA A 313 -3.73 9.93 -3.21
N GLY A 314 -4.87 9.87 -2.51
CA GLY A 314 -5.08 9.01 -1.36
C GLY A 314 -5.02 7.52 -1.69
N VAL A 315 -5.73 7.08 -2.74
CA VAL A 315 -5.70 5.68 -3.21
C VAL A 315 -4.29 5.31 -3.70
N THR A 316 -3.64 6.20 -4.44
CA THR A 316 -2.26 6.01 -4.90
C THR A 316 -1.29 5.88 -3.72
N ALA A 317 -1.43 6.72 -2.69
CA ALA A 317 -0.63 6.64 -1.48
C ALA A 317 -0.85 5.31 -0.74
N GLY A 318 -2.10 4.86 -0.61
CA GLY A 318 -2.43 3.57 -0.01
C GLY A 318 -1.76 2.40 -0.72
N HIS A 319 -1.81 2.36 -2.06
CA HIS A 319 -1.17 1.32 -2.85
C HIS A 319 0.37 1.38 -2.79
N ALA A 320 0.94 2.58 -2.81
CA ALA A 320 2.38 2.78 -2.64
C ALA A 320 2.85 2.33 -1.25
N LEU A 321 2.13 2.69 -0.18
CA LEU A 321 2.48 2.30 1.19
C LEU A 321 2.36 0.80 1.41
N ALA A 322 1.29 0.17 0.90
CA ALA A 322 1.16 -1.29 0.94
C ALA A 322 2.37 -1.99 0.32
N PHE A 323 2.82 -1.52 -0.86
CA PHE A 323 4.04 -2.03 -1.49
C PHE A 323 5.30 -1.82 -0.65
N LEU A 324 5.50 -0.60 -0.11
CA LEU A 324 6.66 -0.30 0.72
C LEU A 324 6.68 -1.09 2.04
N ASP A 325 5.53 -1.58 2.48
CA ASP A 325 5.39 -2.46 3.65
C ASP A 325 5.60 -3.94 3.34
N GLY A 326 5.79 -4.30 2.07
CA GLY A 326 5.99 -5.66 1.62
C GLY A 326 4.72 -6.39 1.17
N ASP A 327 3.59 -5.70 1.05
CA ASP A 327 2.35 -6.28 0.52
C ASP A 327 2.19 -5.94 -0.97
N THR A 328 1.53 -6.81 -1.74
CA THR A 328 1.23 -6.53 -3.16
C THR A 328 -0.08 -5.72 -3.26
N PRO A 329 -0.06 -4.47 -3.76
CA PRO A 329 -1.27 -3.67 -3.86
C PRO A 329 -2.22 -4.23 -4.93
N SER A 330 -3.51 -4.01 -4.76
CA SER A 330 -4.55 -4.48 -5.69
C SER A 330 -4.50 -3.82 -7.08
N SER A 331 -3.68 -2.79 -7.28
CA SER A 331 -3.36 -2.24 -8.61
C SER A 331 -2.19 -2.95 -9.29
N ALA A 332 -1.55 -3.94 -8.66
CA ALA A 332 -0.55 -4.79 -9.33
C ALA A 332 -1.21 -5.54 -10.48
N GLY A 333 -0.83 -5.21 -11.72
CA GLY A 333 -1.49 -5.74 -12.92
C GLY A 333 -2.93 -5.25 -13.12
N ALA A 334 -3.36 -4.14 -12.50
CA ALA A 334 -4.70 -3.59 -12.67
C ALA A 334 -4.74 -2.05 -12.58
N ARG A 335 -5.70 -1.46 -13.29
CA ARG A 335 -6.05 -0.03 -13.20
C ARG A 335 -7.30 0.16 -12.36
N TRP A 336 -7.17 0.93 -11.30
CA TRP A 336 -8.31 1.42 -10.54
C TRP A 336 -8.81 2.72 -11.18
N GLU A 337 -10.08 2.76 -11.53
CA GLU A 337 -10.69 3.89 -12.22
C GLU A 337 -11.97 4.33 -11.50
N ALA A 338 -12.17 5.63 -11.39
CA ALA A 338 -13.39 6.24 -10.84
C ALA A 338 -13.68 7.57 -11.53
N SER A 339 -14.92 7.77 -11.98
CA SER A 339 -15.32 8.99 -12.69
C SER A 339 -16.26 9.86 -11.85
N VAL A 340 -16.15 11.18 -12.00
CA VAL A 340 -17.12 12.12 -11.43
C VAL A 340 -18.50 11.94 -12.09
N PRO A 341 -19.60 12.24 -11.38
CA PRO A 341 -19.65 12.73 -9.99
C PRO A 341 -19.67 11.62 -8.93
N ARG A 342 -19.81 10.35 -9.33
CA ARG A 342 -20.08 9.25 -8.38
C ARG A 342 -18.86 8.74 -7.64
N LEU A 343 -17.69 8.76 -8.29
CA LEU A 343 -16.44 8.24 -7.74
C LEU A 343 -16.50 6.75 -7.34
N ASP A 344 -17.26 5.95 -8.09
CA ASP A 344 -17.30 4.50 -7.94
C ASP A 344 -15.98 3.89 -8.45
N TRP A 345 -15.17 3.33 -7.54
CA TRP A 345 -13.88 2.74 -7.90
C TRP A 345 -14.01 1.32 -8.42
N HIS A 346 -13.44 1.07 -9.59
CA HIS A 346 -13.41 -0.24 -10.23
C HIS A 346 -12.00 -0.63 -10.64
N ALA A 347 -11.60 -1.87 -10.36
CA ALA A 347 -10.37 -2.45 -10.88
C ALA A 347 -10.60 -3.02 -12.28
N ARG A 348 -9.73 -2.64 -13.22
CA ARG A 348 -9.68 -3.11 -14.61
C ARG A 348 -8.34 -3.82 -14.83
N PRO A 349 -8.32 -5.14 -15.07
CA PRO A 349 -7.08 -5.87 -15.30
C PRO A 349 -6.28 -5.30 -16.47
N VAL A 350 -4.95 -5.29 -16.30
CA VAL A 350 -3.97 -5.01 -17.36
C VAL A 350 -3.18 -6.30 -17.60
N TRP A 351 -3.65 -7.08 -18.57
CA TRP A 351 -3.04 -8.36 -18.91
C TRP A 351 -1.67 -8.17 -19.56
N ALA A 352 -0.74 -9.08 -19.26
CA ALA A 352 0.54 -9.14 -19.95
C ALA A 352 0.31 -9.48 -21.42
N HIS A 353 0.86 -8.65 -22.31
CA HIS A 353 0.68 -8.82 -23.75
C HIS A 353 1.83 -9.64 -24.35
N PRO A 354 1.58 -10.72 -25.13
CA PRO A 354 2.64 -11.58 -25.67
C PRO A 354 3.68 -10.85 -26.53
N ALA A 355 3.25 -9.87 -27.33
CA ALA A 355 4.15 -9.04 -28.14
C ALA A 355 4.87 -7.91 -27.36
N CYS A 356 4.68 -7.79 -26.04
CA CYS A 356 5.34 -6.78 -25.23
C CYS A 356 6.63 -7.33 -24.60
N GLY A 357 7.78 -6.74 -24.93
CA GLY A 357 9.10 -7.14 -24.41
C GLY A 357 9.36 -6.78 -22.93
N CYS A 358 8.33 -6.75 -22.09
CA CYS A 358 8.46 -6.40 -20.66
C CYS A 358 8.67 -7.62 -19.74
N GLY A 359 8.70 -8.83 -20.29
CA GLY A 359 8.89 -10.10 -19.56
C GLY A 359 7.64 -10.66 -18.87
N ALA A 360 6.61 -9.85 -18.62
CA ALA A 360 5.42 -10.30 -17.87
C ALA A 360 4.65 -11.47 -18.50
N ALA A 361 4.67 -11.60 -19.82
CA ALA A 361 3.98 -12.69 -20.53
C ALA A 361 4.76 -14.01 -20.54
N GLU A 362 6.07 -13.99 -20.25
CA GLU A 362 6.93 -15.16 -20.22
C GLU A 362 6.83 -15.87 -18.87
N LYS A 363 6.87 -15.11 -17.77
CA LYS A 363 6.72 -15.63 -16.41
C LYS A 363 5.36 -16.27 -16.15
N GLY A 364 4.29 -15.69 -16.70
CA GLY A 364 2.95 -16.28 -16.62
C GLY A 364 2.86 -17.67 -17.26
N LYS A 365 3.75 -18.02 -18.21
CA LYS A 365 3.83 -19.36 -18.79
C LYS A 365 4.58 -20.34 -17.90
N GLU A 366 5.62 -19.89 -17.20
CA GLU A 366 6.41 -20.72 -16.27
C GLU A 366 5.60 -21.14 -15.04
N GLU A 367 4.77 -20.26 -14.48
CA GLU A 367 3.86 -20.59 -13.36
C GLU A 367 2.71 -21.55 -13.77
N HIS A 368 2.48 -21.74 -15.07
CA HIS A 368 1.45 -22.64 -15.63
C HIS A 368 2.02 -23.93 -16.23
N ILE A 369 3.34 -24.20 -16.10
CA ILE A 369 3.85 -25.55 -16.33
C ILE A 369 3.54 -26.32 -15.04
N PRO A 370 2.59 -27.28 -15.05
CA PRO A 370 2.45 -28.18 -13.91
C PRO A 370 3.79 -28.91 -13.80
N GLU A 371 4.43 -28.86 -12.63
CA GLU A 371 5.47 -29.85 -12.34
C GLU A 371 4.85 -31.23 -12.61
N ASP A 372 5.42 -31.91 -13.60
CA ASP A 372 4.96 -33.19 -14.13
C ASP A 372 5.23 -34.28 -13.08
N GLY A 373 4.43 -34.24 -12.02
CA GLY A 373 4.33 -35.27 -11.01
C GLY A 373 3.46 -36.38 -11.55
N ALA A 374 4.11 -37.41 -12.09
CA ALA A 374 3.53 -38.65 -12.61
C ALA A 374 2.23 -39.07 -11.90
N GLY A 375 1.10 -38.79 -12.54
CA GLY A 375 -0.20 -39.31 -12.15
C GLY A 375 -0.34 -40.76 -12.62
N HIS A 376 -0.23 -41.70 -11.69
CA HIS A 376 -0.64 -43.07 -11.93
C HIS A 376 -2.11 -43.13 -12.34
N GLU A 377 -2.34 -43.78 -13.48
CA GLU A 377 -3.65 -44.17 -13.99
C GLU A 377 -4.44 -44.95 -12.95
N THR A 378 -5.70 -44.57 -12.73
CA THR A 378 -6.77 -45.53 -12.46
C THR A 378 -8.09 -44.98 -12.97
N MET A 379 -8.65 -45.74 -13.91
CA MET A 379 -9.93 -45.57 -14.57
C MET A 379 -11.09 -45.67 -13.58
N ALA A 380 -12.05 -44.74 -13.67
CA ALA A 380 -13.46 -45.04 -13.46
C ALA A 380 -14.33 -43.96 -14.12
N GLU A 381 -14.96 -44.34 -15.23
CA GLU A 381 -16.02 -43.59 -15.89
C GLU A 381 -17.20 -43.34 -14.95
N ARG A 382 -17.73 -42.11 -14.96
CA ARG A 382 -19.18 -41.83 -14.86
C ARG A 382 -19.47 -40.39 -15.28
N ARG A 383 -20.18 -40.24 -16.42
CA ARG A 383 -20.87 -39.01 -16.85
C ARG A 383 -21.86 -38.55 -15.77
N PRO A 384 -22.20 -37.24 -15.69
CA PRO A 384 -23.43 -36.81 -16.37
C PRO A 384 -23.47 -35.36 -16.91
N SER A 385 -24.29 -35.21 -17.96
CA SER A 385 -25.22 -34.13 -18.35
C SER A 385 -24.92 -32.63 -18.15
N GLU A 386 -25.16 -31.95 -19.28
CA GLU A 386 -25.43 -30.54 -19.55
C GLU A 386 -26.34 -29.76 -18.57
N ASN A 387 -26.13 -28.44 -18.63
CA ASN A 387 -26.99 -27.30 -18.26
C ASN A 387 -27.07 -26.86 -16.79
N LEU A 388 -26.72 -25.58 -16.57
CA LEU A 388 -27.39 -24.53 -15.77
C LEU A 388 -26.39 -23.37 -15.56
N SER A 389 -26.57 -22.24 -16.25
CA SER A 389 -27.33 -21.05 -15.84
C SER A 389 -26.64 -20.14 -14.81
N SER A 390 -26.63 -18.85 -15.16
CA SER A 390 -26.27 -17.65 -14.40
C SER A 390 -26.49 -17.67 -12.88
N THR A 391 -25.52 -17.14 -12.13
CA THR A 391 -25.73 -16.32 -10.90
C THR A 391 -24.39 -15.67 -10.52
N THR A 392 -24.21 -14.37 -10.69
CA THR A 392 -24.43 -13.28 -9.71
C THR A 392 -23.55 -13.38 -8.46
N HIS A 393 -22.64 -12.41 -8.35
CA HIS A 393 -21.93 -11.90 -7.17
C HIS A 393 -22.31 -12.54 -5.82
N ALA A 394 -21.45 -13.44 -5.31
CA ALA A 394 -21.46 -13.82 -3.91
C ALA A 394 -20.59 -12.84 -3.11
N ALA A 395 -21.24 -12.14 -2.18
CA ALA A 395 -20.60 -11.40 -1.11
C ALA A 395 -19.66 -12.32 -0.31
N ARG A 396 -18.44 -11.83 -0.02
CA ARG A 396 -17.52 -12.49 0.89
C ARG A 396 -18.15 -12.53 2.28
N LEU A 397 -18.65 -13.71 2.66
CA LEU A 397 -19.08 -14.02 4.02
C LEU A 397 -17.89 -13.84 4.97
N SER A 398 -18.15 -13.10 6.04
CA SER A 398 -17.30 -12.91 7.20
C SER A 398 -16.87 -14.26 7.79
N GLY A 399 -15.58 -14.60 7.66
CA GLY A 399 -15.00 -15.73 8.37
C GLY A 399 -14.88 -15.39 9.86
N THR A 400 -15.73 -15.99 10.69
CA THR A 400 -15.55 -16.03 12.14
C THR A 400 -14.37 -16.93 12.46
N TRP A 401 -13.19 -16.36 12.63
CA TRP A 401 -12.05 -17.08 13.20
C TRP A 401 -12.24 -17.15 14.72
N ARG A 402 -12.57 -18.34 15.22
CA ARG A 402 -12.51 -18.66 16.66
C ARG A 402 -11.08 -19.09 16.96
N ALA A 403 -10.31 -18.24 17.62
CA ALA A 403 -9.11 -18.69 18.30
C ALA A 403 -9.54 -19.37 19.61
N HIS A 404 -9.35 -20.68 19.70
CA HIS A 404 -9.46 -21.40 20.96
C HIS A 404 -8.17 -21.12 21.76
N VAL A 405 -8.31 -20.57 22.96
CA VAL A 405 -7.22 -20.43 23.93
C VAL A 405 -7.33 -21.58 24.92
#